data_AF-A0A8S4D0P6-F1
#
_entry.id   AF-A0A8S4D0P6-F1
#
_cell.length_a   1.000
_cell.length_b   1.000
_cell.length_c   1.000
_cell.angle_alpha   90.00
_cell.angle_beta   90.00
_cell.angle_gamma   90.00
#
_symmetry.space_group_name_H-M   'P 1'
#
loop_
_entity.id
_entity.type
_entity.pdbx_description
1 polymer ?
#
loop_
_entity_poly.entity_id
_entity_poly.type
_entity_poly.pdbx_seq_one_letter_code
_entity_poly.pdbx_strand_id
1 'polypeptide(L)'
;MPYIMVMGNLSAPHLANNEGATVYGLKNEERATLVRDLNASFGMTIATLVDSERTVKVQKGLTLVVVNRIHALLGYDVTSHAMAMTNANRELVSFTMYKKSSGHSHSHGHGGPGKSSSRRKSPSNSHSTSQGGGGGGGGGVVTL
;
A
#
# COMPACT_ATOMS: atom_id res chain seq x y z
N MET A 1 -8.89 8.05 -13.33
CA MET A 1 -9.38 6.68 -13.14
C MET A 1 -9.02 6.28 -11.72
N PRO A 2 -9.98 5.91 -10.86
CA PRO A 2 -9.65 5.46 -9.51
C PRO A 2 -9.25 3.98 -9.48
N TYR A 3 -9.50 3.23 -10.56
CA TYR A 3 -9.08 1.85 -10.72
C TYR A 3 -7.96 1.72 -11.76
N ILE A 4 -7.06 0.79 -11.50
CA ILE A 4 -6.01 0.31 -12.40
C ILE A 4 -6.02 -1.21 -12.43
N MET A 5 -5.34 -1.78 -13.42
CA MET A 5 -5.16 -3.21 -13.54
C MET A 5 -3.70 -3.54 -13.78
N VAL A 6 -3.16 -4.50 -13.03
CA VAL A 6 -1.85 -5.10 -13.28
C VAL A 6 -2.11 -6.51 -13.78
N MET A 7 -1.77 -6.79 -15.04
CA MET A 7 -1.85 -8.13 -15.62
C MET A 7 -0.45 -8.68 -15.77
N GLY A 8 -0.22 -9.93 -15.39
CA GLY A 8 1.08 -10.56 -15.54
C GLY A 8 1.01 -12.04 -15.22
N ASN A 9 2.16 -12.61 -14.92
CA ASN A 9 2.31 -14.04 -14.73
C ASN A 9 2.98 -14.28 -13.35
N LEU A 10 2.65 -15.39 -12.70
CA LEU A 10 3.31 -15.84 -11.46
C LEU A 10 4.35 -16.94 -11.72
N SER A 11 4.30 -17.57 -12.90
CA SER A 11 5.07 -18.76 -13.23
C SER A 11 6.56 -18.50 -13.48
N ALA A 12 7.33 -19.58 -13.32
CA ALA A 12 8.78 -19.63 -13.39
C ALA A 12 9.38 -19.05 -14.70
N PRO A 13 10.65 -18.57 -14.65
CA PRO A 13 11.38 -18.01 -15.78
C PRO A 13 11.41 -18.86 -17.06
N HIS A 14 11.10 -20.16 -16.97
CA HIS A 14 11.33 -21.15 -18.03
C HIS A 14 10.08 -21.50 -18.89
N LEU A 15 8.86 -21.16 -18.46
CA LEU A 15 7.61 -21.71 -19.04
C LEU A 15 6.75 -20.74 -19.86
N ALA A 16 7.13 -19.48 -19.97
CA ALA A 16 6.32 -18.48 -20.67
C ALA A 16 7.23 -17.53 -21.44
N ASN A 17 6.79 -17.18 -22.65
CA ASN A 17 7.34 -16.12 -23.50
C ASN A 17 7.75 -14.89 -22.67
N ASN A 18 8.65 -14.06 -23.20
CA ASN A 18 9.23 -12.87 -22.54
C ASN A 18 8.23 -11.78 -22.07
N GLU A 19 6.94 -12.05 -22.01
CA GLU A 19 5.94 -11.17 -21.40
C GLU A 19 6.06 -11.18 -19.88
N GLY A 20 6.39 -10.01 -19.33
CA GLY A 20 6.22 -9.74 -17.91
C GLY A 20 4.90 -9.04 -17.63
N ALA A 21 4.89 -8.19 -16.61
CA ALA A 21 3.66 -7.51 -16.20
C ALA A 21 3.34 -6.30 -17.08
N THR A 22 2.06 -6.08 -17.34
CA THR A 22 1.54 -4.86 -17.98
C THR A 22 0.60 -4.15 -17.01
N VAL A 23 0.82 -2.85 -16.84
CA VAL A 23 0.00 -1.97 -15.98
C VAL A 23 -0.86 -1.06 -16.84
N TYR A 24 -2.17 -1.07 -16.56
CA TYR A 24 -3.20 -0.32 -17.27
C TYR A 24 -3.85 0.72 -16.37
N GLY A 25 -4.26 1.85 -16.94
CA GLY A 25 -5.15 2.83 -16.29
C GLY A 25 -4.45 3.89 -15.42
N LEU A 26 -3.13 3.82 -15.25
CA LEU A 26 -2.35 4.85 -14.57
C LEU A 26 -2.34 6.16 -15.37
N LYS A 27 -2.34 7.29 -14.65
CA LYS A 27 -2.15 8.63 -15.26
C LYS A 27 -0.74 8.79 -15.82
N ASN A 28 -0.52 9.74 -16.73
CA ASN A 28 0.77 9.92 -17.40
C ASN A 28 1.92 10.13 -16.40
N GLU A 29 1.70 10.96 -15.39
CA GLU A 29 2.69 11.29 -14.36
C GLU A 29 2.98 10.08 -13.46
N GLU A 30 1.93 9.32 -13.12
CA GLU A 30 2.05 8.10 -12.32
C GLU A 30 2.80 7.00 -13.08
N ARG A 31 2.57 6.85 -14.41
CA ARG A 31 3.32 5.92 -15.26
C ARG A 31 4.80 6.30 -15.31
N ALA A 32 5.11 7.57 -15.56
CA ALA A 32 6.49 8.05 -15.60
C ALA A 32 7.21 7.85 -14.25
N THR A 33 6.50 8.11 -13.14
CA THR A 33 7.02 7.90 -11.79
C THR A 33 7.33 6.43 -11.53
N LEU A 34 6.40 5.53 -11.87
CA LEU A 34 6.59 4.09 -11.71
C LEU A 34 7.78 3.57 -12.51
N VAL A 35 7.90 3.96 -13.79
CA VAL A 35 9.01 3.52 -14.66
C VAL A 35 10.35 4.01 -14.14
N ARG A 36 10.44 5.29 -13.78
CA ARG A 36 11.67 5.88 -13.23
C ARG A 36 12.10 5.14 -11.96
N ASP A 37 11.15 4.92 -11.07
CA ASP A 37 11.42 4.30 -9.78
C ASP A 37 11.81 2.82 -9.91
N LEU A 38 11.13 2.04 -10.74
CA LEU A 38 11.47 0.65 -11.01
C LEU A 38 12.87 0.54 -11.63
N ASN A 39 13.19 1.35 -12.63
CA ASN A 39 14.50 1.29 -13.27
C ASN A 39 15.62 1.75 -12.32
N ALA A 40 15.36 2.77 -11.48
CA ALA A 40 16.32 3.23 -10.47
C ALA A 40 16.55 2.16 -9.39
N SER A 41 15.49 1.49 -8.93
CA SER A 41 15.58 0.48 -7.87
C SER A 41 16.34 -0.77 -8.31
N PHE A 42 16.26 -1.13 -9.60
CA PHE A 42 16.93 -2.31 -10.15
C PHE A 42 18.29 -1.99 -10.82
N GLY A 43 18.64 -0.72 -10.99
CA GLY A 43 19.87 -0.30 -11.65
C GLY A 43 19.94 -0.67 -13.15
N MET A 44 18.81 -1.03 -13.75
CA MET A 44 18.68 -1.41 -15.16
C MET A 44 17.27 -1.17 -15.67
N THR A 45 17.09 -1.17 -16.99
CA THR A 45 15.78 -0.99 -17.63
C THR A 45 14.93 -2.24 -17.51
N ILE A 46 14.09 -2.30 -16.46
CA ILE A 46 13.11 -3.36 -16.25
C ILE A 46 11.68 -2.94 -16.62
N ALA A 47 11.42 -1.65 -16.74
CA ALA A 47 10.11 -1.09 -17.04
C ALA A 47 10.20 -0.07 -18.17
N THR A 48 9.23 -0.08 -19.08
CA THR A 48 9.13 0.82 -20.21
C THR A 48 7.72 1.39 -20.35
N LEU A 49 7.64 2.65 -20.78
CA LEU A 49 6.39 3.28 -21.18
C LEU A 49 6.00 2.80 -22.58
N VAL A 50 4.72 2.51 -22.77
CA VAL A 50 4.14 2.26 -24.08
C VAL A 50 3.04 3.29 -24.31
N ASP A 51 3.40 4.41 -24.95
CA ASP A 51 2.52 5.57 -25.07
C ASP A 51 1.29 5.31 -25.95
N SER A 52 1.44 4.50 -27.00
CA SER A 52 0.33 4.10 -27.88
C SER A 52 -0.79 3.36 -27.14
N GLU A 53 -0.42 2.52 -26.18
CA GLU A 53 -1.35 1.72 -25.36
C GLU A 53 -1.69 2.41 -24.03
N ARG A 54 -0.99 3.50 -23.68
CA ARG A 54 -1.03 4.14 -22.35
C ARG A 54 -0.75 3.16 -21.20
N THR A 55 0.18 2.23 -21.42
CA THR A 55 0.55 1.19 -20.46
C THR A 55 2.01 1.32 -19.98
N VAL A 56 2.32 0.59 -18.92
CA VAL A 56 3.71 0.31 -18.51
C VAL A 56 3.94 -1.17 -18.69
N LYS A 57 4.97 -1.56 -19.47
CA LYS A 57 5.41 -2.95 -19.60
C LYS A 57 6.62 -3.17 -18.68
N VAL A 58 6.63 -4.30 -17.99
CA VAL A 58 7.65 -4.67 -17.01
C VAL A 58 8.18 -6.05 -17.34
N GLN A 59 9.45 -6.30 -17.06
CA GLN A 59 10.09 -7.60 -17.26
C GLN A 59 9.41 -8.74 -16.48
N LYS A 60 9.68 -9.96 -16.95
CA LYS A 60 9.13 -11.21 -16.40
C LYS A 60 9.50 -11.40 -14.93
N GLY A 61 8.59 -12.03 -14.18
CA GLY A 61 8.83 -12.42 -12.78
C GLY A 61 8.67 -11.28 -11.77
N LEU A 62 8.29 -10.08 -12.21
CA LEU A 62 8.18 -8.90 -11.36
C LEU A 62 6.73 -8.49 -11.07
N THR A 63 5.73 -9.30 -11.43
CA THR A 63 4.31 -8.96 -11.26
C THR A 63 3.98 -8.53 -9.83
N LEU A 64 4.38 -9.31 -8.82
CA LEU A 64 4.11 -8.98 -7.40
C LEU A 64 4.94 -7.78 -6.92
N VAL A 65 6.16 -7.62 -7.44
CA VAL A 65 7.00 -6.45 -7.14
C VAL A 65 6.30 -5.18 -7.62
N VAL A 66 5.77 -5.20 -8.84
CA VAL A 66 5.04 -4.05 -9.43
C VAL A 66 3.80 -3.72 -8.62
N VAL A 67 3.00 -4.72 -8.24
CA VAL A 67 1.79 -4.52 -7.39
C VAL A 67 2.17 -3.85 -6.06
N ASN A 68 3.16 -4.42 -5.35
CA ASN A 68 3.63 -3.86 -4.09
C ASN A 68 4.21 -2.45 -4.25
N ARG A 69 4.91 -2.20 -5.35
CA ARG A 69 5.52 -0.90 -5.61
C ARG A 69 4.48 0.17 -5.95
N ILE A 70 3.45 -0.19 -6.70
CA ILE A 70 2.32 0.72 -6.98
C ILE A 70 1.58 1.07 -5.69
N HIS A 71 1.37 0.11 -4.80
CA HIS A 71 0.80 0.38 -3.48
C HIS A 71 1.66 1.38 -2.69
N ALA A 72 2.95 1.09 -2.52
CA ALA A 72 3.86 1.93 -1.73
C ALA A 72 4.09 3.33 -2.31
N LEU A 73 4.21 3.47 -3.63
CA LEU A 73 4.52 4.75 -4.27
C LEU A 73 3.28 5.61 -4.54
N LEU A 74 2.18 4.97 -4.94
CA LEU A 74 1.04 5.66 -5.52
C LEU A 74 -0.23 5.54 -4.67
N GLY A 75 -0.23 4.70 -3.63
CA GLY A 75 -1.34 4.54 -2.71
C GLY A 75 -2.56 3.82 -3.31
N TYR A 76 -2.35 2.90 -4.24
CA TYR A 76 -3.41 2.01 -4.74
C TYR A 76 -3.46 0.75 -3.87
N ASP A 77 -4.66 0.33 -3.47
CA ASP A 77 -4.89 -0.90 -2.74
C ASP A 77 -5.45 -1.98 -3.66
N VAL A 78 -5.04 -3.24 -3.47
CA VAL A 78 -5.61 -4.37 -4.23
C VAL A 78 -7.05 -4.60 -3.77
N THR A 79 -8.01 -4.51 -4.70
CA THR A 79 -9.44 -4.76 -4.41
C THR A 79 -9.89 -6.14 -4.82
N SER A 80 -9.28 -6.70 -5.87
CA SER A 80 -9.58 -8.04 -6.35
C SER A 80 -8.41 -8.59 -7.16
N HIS A 81 -8.37 -9.91 -7.27
CA HIS A 81 -7.45 -10.62 -8.14
C HIS A 81 -8.19 -11.75 -8.86
N ALA A 82 -7.76 -12.04 -10.09
CA ALA A 82 -8.24 -13.19 -10.85
C ALA A 82 -7.04 -13.98 -11.38
N MET A 83 -7.15 -15.30 -11.34
CA MET A 83 -6.15 -16.20 -11.89
C MET A 83 -6.78 -17.06 -12.97
N ALA A 84 -6.07 -17.22 -14.08
CA ALA A 84 -6.50 -18.07 -15.19
C ALA A 84 -5.32 -18.89 -15.69
N MET A 85 -5.57 -20.18 -15.96
CA MET A 85 -4.63 -21.02 -16.69
C MET A 85 -5.09 -21.06 -18.15
N THR A 86 -4.19 -20.73 -19.06
CA THR A 86 -4.48 -20.79 -20.51
C THR A 86 -4.21 -22.19 -21.06
N ASN A 87 -4.75 -22.48 -22.25
CA ASN A 87 -4.49 -23.75 -22.96
C ASN A 87 -3.00 -23.99 -23.29
N ALA A 88 -2.16 -22.96 -23.18
CA ALA A 88 -0.71 -23.05 -23.32
C ALA A 88 0.02 -23.26 -21.99
N ASN A 89 -0.68 -23.70 -20.93
CA ASN A 89 -0.18 -23.86 -19.56
C ASN A 89 0.45 -22.57 -18.99
N ARG A 90 -0.03 -21.40 -19.44
CA ARG A 90 0.40 -20.12 -18.88
C ARG A 90 -0.53 -19.72 -17.76
N GLU A 91 0.02 -19.45 -16.58
CA GLU A 91 -0.72 -18.84 -15.49
C GLU A 91 -0.72 -17.34 -15.69
N LEU A 92 -1.90 -16.80 -15.93
CA LEU A 92 -2.16 -15.38 -15.96
C LEU A 92 -2.78 -14.99 -14.63
N VAL A 93 -2.28 -13.88 -14.08
CA VAL A 93 -2.87 -13.22 -12.93
C VAL A 93 -3.21 -11.78 -13.31
N SER A 94 -4.36 -11.32 -12.85
CA SER A 94 -4.70 -9.90 -12.88
C SER A 94 -5.01 -9.42 -11.46
N PHE A 95 -4.53 -8.22 -11.15
CA PHE A 95 -4.85 -7.50 -9.93
C PHE A 95 -5.59 -6.24 -10.32
N THR A 96 -6.80 -6.06 -9.82
CA THR A 96 -7.49 -4.77 -9.86
C THR A 96 -7.10 -4.02 -8.61
N MET A 97 -6.61 -2.79 -8.77
CA MET A 97 -6.23 -1.93 -7.66
C MET A 97 -7.01 -0.62 -7.71
N TYR A 98 -7.33 -0.07 -6.55
CA TYR A 98 -8.11 1.14 -6.39
C TYR A 98 -7.36 2.17 -5.54
N LYS A 99 -7.39 3.43 -5.97
CA LYS A 99 -6.87 4.55 -5.19
C LYS A 99 -8.04 5.33 -4.61
N LYS A 100 -8.19 5.26 -3.29
CA LYS A 100 -9.13 6.11 -2.57
C LYS A 100 -8.69 7.56 -2.77
N SER A 101 -9.57 8.40 -3.29
CA SER A 101 -9.31 9.84 -3.28
C SER A 101 -9.18 10.25 -1.82
N SER A 102 -8.03 10.80 -1.43
CA SER A 102 -7.94 11.49 -0.14
C SER A 102 -8.94 12.65 -0.19
N GLY A 103 -10.01 12.54 0.58
CA GLY A 103 -10.82 13.71 0.89
C GLY A 103 -9.89 14.69 1.59
N HIS A 104 -9.56 15.80 0.94
CA HIS A 104 -9.01 16.96 1.62
C HIS A 104 -10.09 17.44 2.61
N SER A 105 -10.07 16.95 3.84
CA SER A 105 -10.72 17.64 4.93
C SER A 105 -9.89 18.89 5.21
N HIS A 106 -10.30 20.03 4.65
CA HIS A 106 -9.84 21.35 5.07
C HIS A 106 -10.26 21.58 6.53
N SER A 107 -9.44 21.17 7.51
CA SER A 107 -9.51 21.78 8.83
C SER A 107 -8.69 23.07 8.78
N HIS A 108 -9.35 24.18 8.47
CA HIS A 108 -8.84 25.51 8.75
C HIS A 108 -8.66 25.66 10.26
N GLY A 109 -7.42 25.61 10.73
CA GLY A 109 -7.03 25.89 12.11
C GLY A 109 -5.84 26.83 12.17
N HIS A 110 -5.96 28.01 11.54
CA HIS A 110 -5.05 29.13 11.78
C HIS A 110 -5.42 29.79 13.11
N GLY A 111 -4.63 29.54 14.16
CA GLY A 111 -4.59 30.34 15.39
C GLY A 111 -3.12 30.63 15.72
N GLY A 112 -2.75 31.91 15.64
CA GLY A 112 -1.36 32.40 15.54
C GLY A 112 -0.52 32.42 16.83
N PRO A 113 0.72 32.94 16.74
CA PRO A 113 1.72 32.92 17.81
C PRO A 113 1.49 34.07 18.80
N GLY A 114 1.17 33.74 20.06
CA GLY A 114 0.89 34.69 21.14
C GLY A 114 1.97 34.69 22.22
N LYS A 115 2.53 35.87 22.46
CA LYS A 115 3.63 36.23 23.37
C LYS A 115 3.39 35.95 24.86
N SER A 116 4.48 35.60 25.55
CA SER A 116 4.87 35.92 26.95
C SER A 116 3.79 36.31 27.99
N SER A 117 3.68 35.54 29.08
CA SER A 117 3.56 36.11 30.43
C SER A 117 4.07 35.14 31.50
N SER A 118 4.98 35.64 32.32
CA SER A 118 5.52 35.06 33.55
C SER A 118 4.45 34.81 34.61
N ARG A 119 4.46 33.64 35.27
CA ARG A 119 4.00 33.47 36.67
C ARG A 119 4.77 32.34 37.35
N ARG A 120 5.40 32.69 38.48
CA ARG A 120 6.16 31.84 39.40
C ARG A 120 5.24 31.29 40.51
N LYS A 121 5.61 30.10 41.05
CA LYS A 121 5.31 29.50 42.38
C LYS A 121 3.82 29.22 42.69
N SER A 122 3.40 28.07 43.22
CA SER A 122 3.95 27.28 44.35
C SER A 122 3.57 25.78 44.25
N PRO A 123 4.27 24.88 44.98
CA PRO A 123 3.91 23.47 45.12
C PRO A 123 2.98 23.26 46.33
N SER A 124 2.03 22.33 46.22
CA SER A 124 1.28 21.81 47.36
C SER A 124 1.50 20.30 47.50
N ASN A 125 2.22 19.92 48.57
CA ASN A 125 2.02 18.72 49.39
C ASN A 125 0.52 18.48 49.63
N SER A 126 -0.06 17.31 49.88
CA SER A 126 0.38 15.96 50.27
C SER A 126 -0.91 15.14 50.49
N HIS A 127 -0.97 13.84 50.14
CA HIS A 127 -1.44 12.78 51.06
C HIS A 127 -1.31 11.37 50.46
N SER A 128 -0.79 10.47 51.27
CA SER A 128 -0.64 9.02 51.09
C SER A 128 -1.69 8.28 51.92
N THR A 129 -2.16 7.11 51.43
CA THR A 129 -2.68 5.89 52.14
C THR A 129 -3.51 5.10 51.12
N SER A 130 -3.15 3.88 50.69
CA SER A 130 -3.07 2.55 51.33
C SER A 130 -4.33 1.67 51.10
N GLN A 131 -4.08 0.48 50.54
CA GLN A 131 -4.77 -0.80 50.76
C GLN A 131 -6.28 -0.99 50.48
N GLY A 132 -6.59 -2.03 49.70
CA GLY A 132 -7.36 -3.17 50.24
C GLY A 132 -8.59 -3.64 49.47
N GLY A 133 -8.56 -4.93 49.07
CA GLY A 133 -9.74 -5.80 48.85
C GLY A 133 -10.26 -5.86 47.40
N GLY A 134 -10.47 -7.01 46.75
CA GLY A 134 -10.65 -8.38 47.23
C GLY A 134 -12.02 -8.90 46.79
N GLY A 135 -12.05 -9.98 45.99
CA GLY A 135 -13.25 -10.75 45.62
C GLY A 135 -13.29 -11.01 44.10
N GLY A 136 -13.30 -12.23 43.56
CA GLY A 136 -13.57 -13.55 44.13
C GLY A 136 -14.75 -14.20 43.39
N GLY A 137 -14.55 -15.43 42.89
CA GLY A 137 -15.56 -16.30 42.27
C GLY A 137 -15.40 -16.36 40.76
N GLY A 138 -14.96 -17.46 40.13
CA GLY A 138 -15.38 -18.86 40.28
C GLY A 138 -15.94 -19.22 38.89
N GLY A 139 -15.39 -20.16 38.13
CA GLY A 139 -15.20 -21.58 38.43
C GLY A 139 -16.00 -22.34 37.37
N GLY A 140 -15.37 -23.23 36.60
CA GLY A 140 -16.06 -23.99 35.55
C GLY A 140 -15.11 -24.73 34.63
N VAL A 141 -14.66 -25.89 35.09
CA VAL A 141 -13.79 -26.87 34.43
C VAL A 141 -14.64 -27.79 33.54
N VAL A 142 -14.13 -28.09 32.33
CA VAL A 142 -14.17 -29.33 31.49
C VAL A 142 -15.39 -30.26 31.64
N THR A 143 -16.04 -30.73 30.57
CA THR A 143 -15.97 -32.05 29.88
C THR A 143 -17.09 -32.07 28.81
N LEU A 144 -17.12 -32.79 27.68
CA LEU A 144 -16.35 -33.86 27.01
C LEU A 144 -16.32 -33.53 25.50
#